data_AF-A0A9X0D458-F1
#
_entry.id   AF-A0A9X0D458-F1
#
_cell.length_a   1.000
_cell.length_b   1.000
_cell.length_c   1.000
_cell.angle_alpha   90.00
_cell.angle_beta   90.00
_cell.angle_gamma   90.00
#
_symmetry.space_group_name_H-M   'P 1'
#
loop_
_entity.id
_entity.type
_entity.pdbx_description
1 polymer ?
#
loop_
_entity_poly.entity_id
_entity_poly.type
_entity_poly.pdbx_seq_one_letter_code
_entity_poly.pdbx_strand_id
1 'polypeptide(L)'
;MLEICLARDYIISFLTIKTGNSPGALANATINDFNIVSSDTNTRYRVMLIPDHKCGVAGPAPVTLDAELYKQLDSYLRYIHPQFGPSRENKIFLTNDGKAFENGTLSKRLPEFWARSGVRPDLRVTTTNLKVDCD
;
A
#
# COMPACT_ATOMS: atom_id res chain seq x y z
N MET A 1 5.89 19.19 -1.57
CA MET A 1 5.86 17.95 -2.39
C MET A 1 6.64 16.80 -1.76
N LEU A 2 7.89 17.00 -1.32
CA LEU A 2 8.72 15.92 -0.76
C LEU A 2 8.11 15.22 0.47
N GLU A 3 7.53 15.98 1.40
CA GLU A 3 6.91 15.44 2.63
C GLU A 3 5.66 14.59 2.35
N ILE A 4 4.84 15.01 1.38
CA ILE A 4 3.63 14.29 0.95
C ILE A 4 4.03 12.95 0.31
N CYS A 5 5.10 12.94 -0.50
CA CYS A 5 5.66 11.72 -1.07
C CYS A 5 6.23 10.79 0.00
N LEU A 6 6.89 11.34 1.03
CA LEU A 6 7.37 10.59 2.18
C LEU A 6 6.24 9.93 2.96
N ALA A 7 5.15 10.65 3.22
CA ALA A 7 3.96 10.10 3.89
C ALA A 7 3.33 8.96 3.07
N ARG A 8 3.22 9.13 1.75
CA ARG A 8 2.78 8.05 0.84
C ARG A 8 3.68 6.83 0.93
N ASP A 9 5.00 7.02 0.80
CA ASP A 9 5.97 5.93 0.78
C ASP A 9 6.05 5.21 2.14
N TYR A 10 5.82 5.95 3.24
CA TYR A 10 5.64 5.38 4.58
C TYR A 10 4.42 4.46 4.63
N ILE A 11 3.24 4.91 4.20
CA ILE A 11 2.02 4.10 4.21
C ILE A 11 2.17 2.85 3.35
N ILE A 12 2.76 2.96 2.15
CA ILE A 12 3.04 1.81 1.27
C ILE A 12 3.94 0.79 1.98
N SER A 13 5.01 1.28 2.62
CA SER A 13 5.97 0.42 3.33
C SER A 13 5.32 -0.24 4.54
N PHE A 14 4.54 0.52 5.31
CA PHE A 14 3.87 0.03 6.51
C PHE A 14 2.81 -1.03 6.19
N LEU A 15 1.98 -0.82 5.16
CA LEU A 15 1.05 -1.83 4.66
C LEU A 15 1.79 -3.11 4.24
N THR A 16 2.88 -2.96 3.48
CA THR A 16 3.66 -4.09 2.98
C THR A 16 4.25 -4.92 4.13
N ILE A 17 4.79 -4.26 5.14
CA ILE A 17 5.36 -4.90 6.34
C ILE A 17 4.25 -5.56 7.17
N LYS A 18 3.12 -4.89 7.39
CA LYS A 18 2.07 -5.37 8.30
C LYS A 18 1.23 -6.49 7.74
N THR A 19 0.94 -6.47 6.45
CA THR A 19 0.03 -7.45 5.83
C THR A 19 0.76 -8.49 5.00
N GLY A 20 2.08 -8.35 4.79
CA GLY A 20 2.85 -9.21 3.88
C GLY A 20 2.42 -9.10 2.41
N ASN A 21 1.51 -8.18 2.07
CA ASN A 21 1.06 -8.02 0.69
C ASN A 21 2.14 -7.37 -0.14
N SER A 22 2.33 -7.86 -1.37
CA SER A 22 3.28 -7.20 -2.26
C SER A 22 2.77 -5.82 -2.66
N PRO A 23 3.64 -4.79 -2.75
CA PRO A 23 3.25 -3.48 -3.29
C PRO A 23 2.66 -3.59 -4.71
N GLY A 24 3.00 -4.61 -5.48
CA GLY A 24 2.38 -4.87 -6.78
C GLY A 24 0.87 -5.06 -6.71
N ALA A 25 0.35 -5.70 -5.65
CA ALA A 25 -1.10 -5.81 -5.44
C ALA A 25 -1.70 -4.47 -5.00
N LEU A 26 -1.00 -3.74 -4.12
CA LEU A 26 -1.43 -2.41 -3.64
C LEU A 26 -1.50 -1.36 -4.76
N ALA A 27 -0.74 -1.51 -5.84
CA ALA A 27 -0.76 -0.58 -6.98
C ALA A 27 -2.14 -0.50 -7.64
N ASN A 28 -2.91 -1.58 -7.57
CA ASN A 28 -4.23 -1.64 -8.17
C ASN A 28 -5.36 -1.21 -7.24
N ALA A 29 -5.09 -1.06 -5.94
CA ALA A 29 -6.08 -0.68 -4.94
C ALA A 29 -6.72 0.68 -5.25
N THR A 30 -8.04 0.73 -5.15
CA THR A 30 -8.85 1.91 -5.42
C THR A 30 -9.46 2.49 -4.14
N ILE A 31 -9.82 3.77 -4.18
CA ILE A 31 -10.54 4.41 -3.06
C ILE A 31 -11.88 3.71 -2.81
N ASN A 32 -12.51 3.17 -3.86
CA ASN A 32 -13.73 2.37 -3.72
C ASN A 32 -13.48 1.10 -2.89
N ASP A 33 -12.37 0.38 -3.14
CA ASP A 33 -12.01 -0.82 -2.37
C ASP A 33 -11.88 -0.49 -0.88
N PHE A 34 -11.32 0.68 -0.55
CA PHE A 34 -11.23 1.17 0.83
C PHE A 34 -12.59 1.54 1.43
N ASN A 35 -13.50 2.13 0.64
CA ASN A 35 -14.82 2.54 1.12
C ASN A 35 -15.75 1.36 1.40
N ILE A 36 -15.58 0.25 0.68
CA ILE A 36 -16.38 -0.98 0.86
C ILE A 36 -15.72 -2.00 1.79
N VAL A 37 -14.68 -1.58 2.54
CA VAL A 37 -13.95 -2.48 3.45
C VAL A 37 -14.91 -3.18 4.40
N SER A 38 -14.83 -4.50 4.48
CA SER A 38 -15.63 -5.28 5.42
C SER A 38 -14.93 -5.33 6.77
N SER A 39 -15.70 -5.31 7.86
CA SER A 39 -15.16 -5.66 9.17
C SER A 39 -15.31 -7.15 9.37
N ASP A 40 -14.26 -7.81 9.82
CA ASP A 40 -14.37 -9.19 10.30
C ASP A 40 -15.18 -9.16 11.61
N THR A 41 -16.17 -10.04 11.72
CA THR A 41 -17.06 -10.10 12.89
C THR A 41 -16.40 -10.74 14.10
N ASN A 42 -15.34 -11.54 13.88
CA ASN A 42 -14.63 -12.27 14.92
C ASN A 42 -13.31 -11.59 15.28
N THR A 43 -12.72 -10.86 14.34
CA THR A 43 -11.46 -10.16 14.54
C THR A 43 -11.69 -8.67 14.35
N ARG A 44 -11.17 -7.78 15.20
CA ARG A 44 -11.34 -6.32 15.05
C ARG A 44 -10.66 -5.74 13.79
N TYR A 45 -10.25 -6.59 12.88
CA TYR A 45 -9.61 -6.24 11.62
C TYR A 45 -10.65 -5.92 10.56
N ARG A 46 -10.23 -5.10 9.60
CA ARG A 46 -10.99 -4.78 8.39
C ARG A 46 -10.27 -5.39 7.20
N VAL A 47 -11.01 -5.91 6.23
CA VAL A 47 -10.44 -6.57 5.04
C VAL A 47 -10.79 -5.78 3.80
N MET A 48 -9.76 -5.25 3.14
CA MET A 48 -9.87 -4.60 1.84
C MET A 48 -9.54 -5.62 0.76
N LEU A 49 -10.50 -5.91 -0.12
CA LEU A 49 -10.31 -6.86 -1.22
C LEU A 49 -9.85 -6.10 -2.47
N ILE A 50 -8.65 -6.44 -2.97
CA ILE A 50 -8.13 -5.85 -4.21
C ILE A 50 -8.41 -6.83 -5.36
N PRO A 51 -9.31 -6.51 -6.29
CA PRO A 51 -9.76 -7.46 -7.31
C PRO A 51 -8.67 -7.81 -8.33
N ASP A 52 -7.85 -6.82 -8.71
CA ASP A 52 -6.86 -6.97 -9.77
C ASP A 52 -5.46 -7.21 -9.18
N HIS A 53 -5.04 -8.48 -9.14
CA HIS A 53 -3.70 -8.87 -8.73
C HIS A 53 -3.15 -9.89 -9.75
N LYS A 54 -1.81 -9.95 -9.89
CA LYS A 54 -1.08 -10.72 -10.92
C LYS A 54 -1.48 -12.21 -11.06
N CYS A 55 -2.23 -12.75 -10.11
CA CYS A 55 -2.79 -14.10 -10.13
C CYS A 55 -4.32 -14.04 -10.18
N GLY A 56 -4.92 -13.41 -11.20
CA GLY A 56 -6.39 -13.32 -11.35
C GLY A 56 -7.16 -14.65 -11.27
N VAL A 57 -6.46 -15.79 -11.36
CA VAL A 57 -6.96 -17.15 -11.12
C VAL A 57 -7.28 -17.44 -9.64
N ALA A 58 -6.63 -16.75 -8.69
CA ALA A 58 -6.72 -17.00 -7.24
C ALA A 58 -7.76 -16.15 -6.49
N GLY A 59 -8.51 -15.28 -7.19
CA GLY A 59 -9.51 -14.39 -6.58
C GLY A 59 -8.89 -13.15 -5.88
N PRO A 60 -9.70 -12.16 -5.44
CA PRO A 60 -9.18 -10.88 -4.93
C PRO A 60 -8.12 -11.03 -3.83
N ALA A 61 -7.08 -10.19 -3.86
CA ALA A 61 -6.04 -10.18 -2.83
C ALA A 61 -6.55 -9.50 -1.54
N PRO A 62 -6.61 -10.21 -0.39
CA PRO A 62 -7.06 -9.61 0.86
C PRO A 62 -5.94 -8.78 1.51
N VAL A 63 -6.26 -7.53 1.84
CA VAL A 63 -5.41 -6.65 2.65
C VAL A 63 -6.08 -6.47 4.00
N THR A 64 -5.52 -7.12 5.02
CA THR A 64 -6.02 -7.06 6.39
C THR A 64 -5.49 -5.82 7.10
N LEU A 65 -6.38 -4.98 7.60
CA LEU A 65 -6.10 -3.72 8.26
C LEU A 65 -6.48 -3.82 9.74
N ASP A 66 -5.51 -3.69 10.64
CA ASP A 66 -5.83 -3.45 12.06
C ASP A 66 -6.36 -2.01 12.25
N ALA A 67 -6.80 -1.70 13.47
CA ALA A 67 -7.38 -0.40 13.79
C ALA A 67 -6.41 0.77 13.53
N GLU A 68 -5.11 0.58 13.78
CA GLU A 68 -4.10 1.62 13.60
C GLU A 68 -3.78 1.80 12.12
N LEU A 69 -3.56 0.71 11.39
CA LEU A 69 -3.30 0.70 9.96
C LEU A 69 -4.48 1.29 9.17
N TYR A 70 -5.71 0.96 9.55
CA TYR A 70 -6.90 1.56 8.99
C TYR A 70 -6.94 3.07 9.24
N LYS A 71 -6.69 3.53 10.47
CA LYS A 71 -6.70 4.96 10.83
C LYS A 71 -5.63 5.73 10.08
N GLN A 72 -4.43 5.16 9.92
CA GLN A 72 -3.35 5.79 9.17
C GLN A 72 -3.67 5.87 7.67
N LEU A 73 -4.23 4.81 7.08
CA LEU A 73 -4.65 4.81 5.69
C LEU A 73 -5.82 5.79 5.43
N ASP A 74 -6.80 5.84 6.33
CA ASP A 74 -7.91 6.81 6.31
C ASP A 74 -7.38 8.26 6.36
N SER A 75 -6.45 8.53 7.28
CA SER A 75 -5.83 9.86 7.42
C SER A 75 -5.05 10.24 6.17
N TYR A 76 -4.30 9.29 5.58
CA TYR A 76 -3.62 9.50 4.31
C TYR A 76 -4.61 9.84 3.18
N LEU A 77 -5.70 9.08 3.04
CA LEU A 77 -6.71 9.31 2.00
C LEU A 77 -7.45 10.64 2.17
N ARG A 78 -7.70 11.09 3.40
CA ARG A 78 -8.40 12.35 3.67
C ARG A 78 -7.51 13.58 3.50
N TYR A 79 -6.28 13.53 4.00
CA TYR A 79 -5.45 14.72 4.15
C TYR A 79 -4.29 14.79 3.17
N ILE A 80 -3.73 13.66 2.74
CA ILE A 80 -2.50 13.62 1.93
C ILE A 80 -2.83 13.34 0.46
N HIS A 81 -3.70 12.36 0.20
CA HIS A 81 -4.09 11.95 -1.15
C HIS A 81 -4.60 13.11 -2.04
N PRO A 82 -5.47 14.02 -1.56
CA PRO A 82 -5.97 15.13 -2.38
C PRO A 82 -4.87 16.11 -2.84
N GLN A 83 -3.73 16.14 -2.13
CA GLN A 83 -2.62 17.03 -2.44
C GLN A 83 -1.81 16.58 -3.67
N PHE A 84 -1.98 15.34 -4.14
CA PHE A 84 -1.42 14.88 -5.42
C PHE A 84 -2.26 15.34 -6.63
N GLY A 85 -3.39 16.02 -6.38
CA GLY A 85 -4.31 16.48 -7.41
C GLY A 85 -5.39 15.45 -7.78
N PRO A 86 -6.34 15.83 -8.64
CA PRO A 86 -7.44 14.96 -9.03
C PRO A 86 -6.92 13.78 -9.86
N SER A 87 -6.98 12.57 -9.30
CA SER A 87 -6.71 11.34 -10.06
C SER A 87 -7.90 10.97 -10.92
N ARG A 88 -7.65 10.65 -12.18
CA ARG A 88 -8.67 10.09 -13.09
C ARG A 88 -8.92 8.60 -12.87
N GLU A 89 -8.06 7.92 -12.10
CA GLU A 89 -7.99 6.46 -12.06
C GLU A 89 -8.48 5.86 -10.73
N ASN A 90 -9.01 6.69 -9.83
CA ASN A 90 -9.54 6.30 -8.51
C ASN A 90 -8.57 5.46 -7.65
N LYS A 91 -7.25 5.54 -7.90
CA LYS A 91 -6.22 4.75 -7.21
C LYS A 91 -5.88 5.34 -5.84
N ILE A 92 -5.60 4.48 -4.85
CA ILE A 92 -5.13 4.87 -3.51
C ILE A 92 -3.71 5.46 -3.57
N PHE A 93 -2.82 4.90 -4.39
CA PHE A 93 -1.44 5.35 -4.49
C PHE A 93 -1.19 6.03 -5.81
N LEU A 94 -0.72 7.28 -5.74
CA LEU A 94 -0.42 8.12 -6.89
C LEU A 94 1.05 8.50 -6.95
N THR A 95 1.56 8.66 -8.17
CA THR A 95 2.86 9.27 -8.42
C THR A 95 2.84 10.74 -8.02
N ASN A 96 4.00 11.38 -8.03
CA ASN A 96 4.12 12.80 -7.69
C ASN A 96 3.33 13.70 -8.66
N ASP A 97 3.05 13.20 -9.87
CA ASP A 97 2.27 13.88 -10.91
C ASP A 97 0.76 13.55 -10.83
N GLY A 98 0.30 12.88 -9.76
CA GLY A 98 -1.11 12.53 -9.57
C GLY A 98 -1.62 11.37 -10.44
N LYS A 99 -0.71 10.65 -11.11
CA LYS A 99 -1.05 9.51 -11.98
C LYS A 99 -0.98 8.18 -11.21
N ALA A 100 -1.62 7.13 -11.71
CA ALA A 100 -1.41 5.80 -11.17
C ALA A 100 0.06 5.35 -11.36
N PHE A 101 0.51 4.46 -10.49
CA PHE A 101 1.81 3.81 -10.66
C PHE A 101 1.74 2.80 -11.80
N GLU A 102 2.73 2.84 -12.70
CA GLU A 102 2.91 1.79 -13.69
C GLU A 102 3.23 0.44 -13.02
N ASN A 103 2.88 -0.66 -13.69
CA ASN A 103 3.08 -2.00 -13.17
C ASN A 103 4.53 -2.23 -12.69
N GLY A 104 4.67 -2.66 -11.43
CA GLY A 104 5.97 -2.94 -10.80
C GLY A 104 6.75 -1.73 -10.29
N THR A 105 6.28 -0.50 -10.53
CA THR A 105 6.96 0.71 -10.03
C THR A 105 6.67 0.99 -8.57
N LEU A 106 5.47 0.65 -8.05
CA LEU A 106 5.16 0.79 -6.63
C LEU A 106 6.09 -0.05 -5.74
N SER A 107 6.50 -1.23 -6.23
CA SER A 107 7.43 -2.13 -5.52
C SER A 107 8.81 -1.52 -5.27
N LYS A 108 9.18 -0.44 -5.95
CA LYS A 108 10.46 0.26 -5.72
C LYS A 108 10.40 1.18 -4.50
N ARG A 109 9.20 1.58 -4.05
CA ARG A 109 9.02 2.54 -2.95
C ARG A 109 9.50 2.01 -1.61
N LEU A 110 9.25 0.73 -1.30
CA LEU A 110 9.73 0.12 -0.07
C LEU A 110 11.28 0.12 0.02
N PRO A 111 12.04 -0.41 -0.96
CA PRO A 111 13.49 -0.34 -0.94
C PRO A 111 14.06 1.08 -0.88
N GLU A 112 13.45 2.02 -1.60
CA GLU A 112 13.87 3.43 -1.59
C GLU A 112 13.60 4.10 -0.24
N PHE A 113 12.43 3.85 0.35
CA PHE A 113 12.09 4.34 1.69
C PHE A 113 13.05 3.78 2.73
N TRP A 114 13.35 2.48 2.65
CA TRP A 114 14.30 1.83 3.54
C TRP A 114 15.70 2.43 3.44
N ALA A 115 16.22 2.60 2.22
CA ALA A 115 17.53 3.21 2.00
C ALA A 115 17.59 4.65 2.57
N ARG A 116 16.51 5.43 2.39
CA ARG A 116 16.42 6.80 2.93
C ARG A 116 16.35 6.86 4.45
N SER A 117 15.88 5.80 5.11
CA SER A 117 15.84 5.73 6.58
C SER A 117 17.22 5.60 7.23
N GLY A 118 18.24 5.19 6.47
CA GLY A 118 19.58 4.92 6.99
C GLY A 118 19.69 3.63 7.81
N VAL A 119 18.61 2.86 7.95
CA VAL A 119 18.62 1.56 8.63
C VAL A 119 19.16 0.50 7.68
N ARG A 120 20.24 -0.19 8.08
CA ARG A 120 20.89 -1.26 7.26
C ARG A 120 21.07 -0.84 5.79
N PRO A 121 21.80 0.26 5.51
CA PRO A 121 21.98 0.76 4.15
C PRO A 121 22.78 -0.20 3.27
N ASP A 122 23.46 -1.17 3.89
CA ASP A 122 24.15 -2.30 3.25
C ASP A 122 23.19 -3.31 2.61
N LEU A 123 21.90 -3.32 3.00
CA LEU A 123 20.90 -4.24 2.49
C LEU A 123 19.84 -3.52 1.64
N ARG A 124 19.57 -4.10 0.46
CA ARG A 124 18.40 -3.74 -0.33
C ARG A 124 17.18 -4.50 0.18
N VAL A 125 16.40 -3.88 1.08
CA VAL A 125 15.18 -4.49 1.63
C VAL A 125 14.04 -4.42 0.62
N THR A 126 13.58 -5.58 0.17
CA THR A 126 12.44 -5.75 -0.73
C THR A 126 11.31 -6.51 -0.05
N THR A 127 10.14 -6.57 -0.67
CA THR A 127 9.00 -7.38 -0.20
C THR A 127 9.39 -8.82 0.11
N THR A 128 10.26 -9.43 -0.71
CA THR A 128 10.73 -10.82 -0.52
C THR A 128 11.52 -10.97 0.78
N ASN A 129 12.26 -9.95 1.21
CA ASN A 129 13.00 -10.01 2.48
C ASN A 129 12.08 -9.93 3.70
N LEU A 130 10.86 -9.39 3.54
CA LEU A 130 9.89 -9.23 4.62
C LEU A 130 8.92 -10.40 4.73
N LYS A 131 8.70 -11.12 3.62
CA LYS A 131 7.94 -12.36 3.62
C LYS A 131 8.82 -13.45 4.22
N VAL A 132 8.48 -13.88 5.42
CA VAL A 132 8.97 -15.16 5.92
C VAL A 132 8.26 -16.21 5.06
N ASP A 133 9.02 -16.97 4.27
CA ASP A 133 8.47 -18.17 3.65
C ASP A 133 7.97 -19.06 4.79
N CYS A 134 6.66 -19.25 4.89
CA CYS A 134 6.12 -20.32 5.71
C CYS A 134 6.48 -21.61 4.99
N ASP A 135 7.59 -22.23 5.40
CA ASP A 135 7.89 -23.64 5.14
C ASP A 135 6.78 -24.54 5.72
#